data_AF-A0A2W0CJ90-F1
#
_entry.id   AF-A0A2W0CJ90-F1
#
_cell.length_a   1.000
_cell.length_b   1.000
_cell.length_c   1.000
_cell.angle_alpha   90.00
_cell.angle_beta   90.00
_cell.angle_gamma   90.00
#
_symmetry.space_group_name_H-M   'P 1'
#
loop_
_entity.id
_entity.type
_entity.pdbx_description
1 polymer ?
#
loop_
_entity_poly.entity_id
_entity_poly.type
_entity_poly.pdbx_seq_one_letter_code
_entity_poly.pdbx_strand_id
1 'polypeptide(L)'
;MRGIQKRVCLIVSMGNFERHMEENLNLAKEHGQHVFTLTGDGLVDIDEAQRIPVNILKLTTPELQVWSSMINEQIIELGIHSEDMVIFAVGQSFRGILPIGIMINHDLRIGA
;
A
#
# COMPACT_ATOMS: atom_id res chain seq x y z
N MET A 1 1.42 18.82 14.81
CA MET A 1 2.76 18.61 14.22
C MET A 1 2.54 17.85 12.92
N ARG A 2 2.70 18.49 11.75
CA ARG A 2 2.64 17.76 10.46
C ARG A 2 3.90 16.90 10.39
N GLY A 3 3.74 15.58 10.47
CA GLY A 3 4.84 14.65 10.23
C GLY A 3 5.42 14.86 8.84
N ILE A 4 6.72 14.60 8.67
CA ILE A 4 7.37 14.69 7.36
C ILE A 4 6.67 13.68 6.44
N GLN A 5 5.96 14.19 5.43
CA GLN A 5 5.36 13.39 4.37
C GLN A 5 6.47 12.65 3.64
N LYS A 6 6.27 11.35 3.40
CA LYS A 6 7.21 10.53 2.62
C LYS A 6 7.05 10.81 1.13
N ARG A 7 8.01 10.37 0.32
CA ARG A 7 7.90 10.51 -1.14
C ARG A 7 6.76 9.63 -1.67
N VAL A 8 6.61 8.44 -1.12
CA VAL A 8 5.64 7.44 -1.59
C VAL A 8 4.80 6.90 -0.44
N CYS A 9 3.49 6.80 -0.65
CA CYS A 9 2.56 6.11 0.23
C CYS A 9 1.90 4.96 -0.55
N LEU A 10 1.99 3.74 -0.01
CA LEU A 10 1.34 2.56 -0.58
C LEU A 10 0.07 2.25 0.19
N ILE A 11 -1.06 2.15 -0.52
CA ILE A 11 -2.35 1.80 0.09
C ILE A 11 -2.54 0.29 0.06
N VAL A 12 -2.70 -0.30 1.25
CA VAL A 12 -3.05 -1.71 1.45
C VAL A 12 -4.47 -1.82 2.01
N SER A 13 -5.29 -2.67 1.40
CA SER A 13 -6.60 -3.04 1.97
C SER A 13 -6.50 -4.34 2.74
N MET A 14 -6.99 -4.32 3.97
CA MET A 14 -7.30 -5.49 4.80
C MET A 14 -8.83 -5.72 4.87
N GLY A 15 -9.61 -4.98 4.06
CA GLY A 15 -11.06 -5.13 3.92
C GLY A 15 -11.86 -3.86 4.24
N ASN A 16 -13.02 -3.72 3.58
CA ASN A 16 -13.96 -2.59 3.69
C ASN A 16 -13.34 -1.22 3.33
N PHE A 17 -12.30 -1.19 2.49
CA PHE A 17 -11.69 0.07 2.03
C PHE A 17 -12.70 0.96 1.29
N GLU A 18 -13.54 0.33 0.46
CA GLU A 18 -14.55 0.95 -0.39
C GLU A 18 -15.61 1.73 0.39
N ARG A 19 -15.86 1.36 1.66
CA ARG A 19 -16.87 2.01 2.51
C ARG A 19 -16.56 3.48 2.77
N HIS A 20 -15.29 3.84 2.85
CA HIS A 20 -14.79 5.19 3.13
C HIS A 20 -13.70 5.57 2.12
N MET A 21 -13.87 5.21 0.85
CA MET A 21 -12.82 5.30 -0.17
C MET A 21 -12.21 6.71 -0.28
N GLU A 22 -13.03 7.75 -0.42
CA GLU A 22 -12.54 9.12 -0.56
C GLU A 22 -11.76 9.59 0.67
N GLU A 23 -12.26 9.31 1.87
CA GLU A 23 -11.59 9.62 3.14
C GLU A 23 -10.24 8.89 3.23
N ASN A 24 -10.21 7.61 2.87
CA ASN A 24 -8.99 6.81 2.89
C ASN A 24 -7.95 7.31 1.88
N LEU A 25 -8.37 7.71 0.68
CA LEU A 25 -7.48 8.30 -0.31
C LEU A 25 -6.92 9.65 0.17
N ASN A 26 -7.76 10.49 0.77
CA ASN A 26 -7.33 11.77 1.34
C ASN A 26 -6.30 11.57 2.46
N LEU A 27 -6.54 10.63 3.38
CA LEU A 27 -5.58 10.28 4.43
C LEU A 27 -4.26 9.77 3.83
N ALA A 28 -4.32 8.91 2.81
CA ALA A 28 -3.10 8.42 2.15
C ALA A 28 -2.27 9.56 1.54
N LYS A 29 -2.91 10.57 0.94
CA LYS A 29 -2.28 11.78 0.39
C LYS A 29 -1.61 12.64 1.47
N GLU A 30 -2.03 12.57 2.73
CA GLU A 30 -1.33 13.24 3.83
C GLU A 30 0.02 12.59 4.18
N HIS A 31 0.24 11.35 3.75
CA HIS A 31 1.39 10.54 4.13
C HIS A 31 2.44 10.39 3.03
N GLY A 32 2.06 10.52 1.75
CA GLY A 32 2.97 10.40 0.60
C GLY A 32 2.73 11.48 -0.45
N GLN A 33 3.80 11.96 -1.10
CA GLN A 33 3.70 12.87 -2.24
C GLN A 33 3.09 12.17 -3.46
N HIS A 34 3.51 10.93 -3.70
CA HIS A 34 2.90 10.00 -4.65
C HIS A 34 2.18 8.91 -3.88
N VAL A 35 0.99 8.54 -4.32
CA VAL A 35 0.18 7.53 -3.66
C VAL A 35 -0.16 6.43 -4.65
N PHE A 36 0.26 5.22 -4.34
CA PHE A 36 -0.04 4.05 -5.15
C PHE A 36 -1.02 3.14 -4.43
N THR A 37 -2.04 2.70 -5.14
CA THR A 37 -2.90 1.60 -4.70
C THR A 37 -2.28 0.28 -5.13
N LEU A 38 -2.20 -0.65 -4.19
CA LEU A 38 -1.80 -2.01 -4.49
C LEU A 38 -2.99 -2.83 -5.01
N THR A 39 -2.99 -3.12 -6.30
CA THR A 39 -4.08 -3.84 -7.01
C THR A 39 -3.64 -5.24 -7.43
N GLY A 40 -4.55 -6.03 -8.02
CA GLY A 40 -4.23 -7.36 -8.55
C GLY A 40 -3.24 -7.31 -9.72
N ASP A 41 -3.19 -6.18 -10.43
CA ASP A 41 -2.28 -5.95 -11.57
C ASP A 41 -0.96 -5.27 -11.15
N GLY A 42 -0.78 -5.00 -9.85
CA GLY A 42 0.38 -4.28 -9.31
C GLY A 42 0.06 -2.89 -8.77
N LEU A 43 1.08 -2.02 -8.74
CA LEU A 43 0.99 -0.63 -8.31
C LEU A 43 0.27 0.22 -9.36
N VAL A 44 -0.72 0.98 -8.91
CA VAL A 44 -1.42 1.95 -9.74
C VAL A 44 -1.42 3.29 -9.03
N ASP A 45 -0.95 4.34 -9.72
CA ASP A 45 -1.01 5.71 -9.17
C ASP A 45 -2.48 6.14 -9.08
N ILE A 46 -2.89 6.62 -7.90
CA ILE A 46 -4.28 7.02 -7.67
C ILE A 46 -4.67 8.27 -8.47
N ASP A 47 -3.69 9.08 -8.90
CA ASP A 47 -3.94 10.26 -9.73
C ASP A 47 -4.10 9.88 -11.21
N GLU A 48 -3.61 8.70 -11.63
CA GLU A 48 -3.95 8.11 -12.94
C GLU A 48 -5.32 7.42 -12.91
N ALA A 49 -5.55 6.56 -11.90
CA ALA A 49 -6.80 5.85 -11.73
C ALA A 49 -7.07 5.47 -10.27
N GLN A 50 -8.20 5.93 -9.74
CA GLN A 50 -8.66 5.51 -8.43
C GLN A 50 -9.20 4.07 -8.48
N ARG A 51 -8.36 3.12 -8.10
CA ARG A 51 -8.73 1.70 -7.99
C ARG A 51 -8.94 1.27 -6.54
N ILE A 52 -9.79 0.27 -6.34
CA ILE A 52 -9.97 -0.36 -5.03
C ILE A 52 -8.76 -1.29 -4.79
N PRO A 53 -8.01 -1.12 -3.69
CA PRO A 53 -6.92 -2.02 -3.34
C PRO A 53 -7.42 -3.44 -3.10
N VAL A 54 -6.62 -4.42 -3.48
CA VAL A 54 -6.91 -5.83 -3.19
C VAL A 54 -6.92 -6.05 -1.69
N ASN A 55 -7.94 -6.75 -1.19
CA ASN A 55 -7.97 -7.18 0.20
C ASN A 55 -6.95 -8.30 0.42
N ILE A 56 -5.80 -7.96 1.01
CA ILE A 56 -4.70 -8.91 1.22
C ILE A 56 -5.09 -10.05 2.17
N LEU A 57 -6.09 -9.87 3.04
CA LEU A 57 -6.55 -10.93 3.94
C LEU A 57 -7.40 -11.99 3.23
N LYS A 58 -7.78 -11.75 1.96
CA LYS A 58 -8.48 -12.74 1.13
C LYS A 58 -7.55 -13.52 0.21
N LEU A 59 -6.28 -13.14 0.14
CA LEU A 59 -5.28 -13.83 -0.68
C LEU A 59 -4.75 -15.06 0.05
N THR A 60 -4.51 -16.12 -0.69
CA THR A 60 -3.78 -17.31 -0.25
C THR A 60 -2.29 -17.01 -0.08
N THR A 61 -1.56 -17.84 0.67
CA THR A 61 -0.10 -17.70 0.82
C THR A 61 0.65 -17.62 -0.53
N PRO A 62 0.39 -18.50 -1.52
CA PRO A 62 1.04 -18.37 -2.83
C PRO A 62 0.73 -17.05 -3.55
N GLU A 63 -0.52 -16.58 -3.48
CA GLU A 63 -0.92 -15.30 -4.07
C GLU A 63 -0.21 -14.13 -3.37
N LEU A 64 -0.10 -14.15 -2.04
CA LEU A 64 0.64 -13.15 -1.28
C LEU A 64 2.12 -13.11 -1.67
N GLN A 65 2.75 -14.26 -1.88
CA GLN A 65 4.16 -14.33 -2.29
C GLN A 65 4.38 -13.76 -3.70
N VAL A 66 3.54 -14.16 -4.66
CA VAL A 66 3.58 -13.61 -6.04
C VAL A 66 3.38 -12.10 -6.01
N TRP A 67 2.37 -11.66 -5.27
CA TRP A 67 2.07 -10.25 -5.13
C TRP A 67 3.22 -9.48 -4.48
N SER A 68 3.81 -10.01 -3.40
CA SER A 68 4.99 -9.43 -2.75
C SER A 68 6.17 -9.29 -3.71
N SER A 69 6.44 -10.28 -4.56
CA SER A 69 7.51 -10.23 -5.57
C SER A 69 7.25 -9.14 -6.60
N MET A 70 6.05 -9.15 -7.20
CA MET A 70 5.65 -8.19 -8.23
C MET A 70 5.74 -6.74 -7.73
N ILE A 71 5.30 -6.48 -6.50
CA ILE A 71 5.37 -5.15 -5.91
C ILE A 71 6.82 -4.71 -5.67
N ASN A 72 7.68 -5.60 -5.17
CA ASN A 72 9.09 -5.28 -4.98
C ASN A 72 9.81 -5.01 -6.30
N GLU A 73 9.51 -5.78 -7.36
CA GLU A 73 10.05 -5.56 -8.71
C GLU A 73 9.66 -4.16 -9.24
N GLN A 74 8.38 -3.78 -9.13
CA GLN A 74 7.92 -2.46 -9.58
C GLN A 74 8.50 -1.31 -8.76
N ILE A 75 8.68 -1.47 -7.44
CA ILE A 75 9.36 -0.47 -6.59
C ILE A 75 10.79 -0.23 -7.09
N ILE A 76 11.51 -1.30 -7.44
CA ILE A 76 12.87 -1.24 -7.98
C ILE A 76 12.88 -0.55 -9.34
N GLU A 77 11.96 -0.92 -10.24
CA GLU A 77 11.84 -0.32 -11.58
C GLU A 77 11.53 1.19 -11.52
N LEU A 78 10.71 1.61 -10.55
CA LEU A 78 10.39 3.02 -10.30
C LEU A 78 11.53 3.79 -9.61
N GLY A 79 12.62 3.11 -9.21
CA GLY A 79 13.74 3.72 -8.49
C GLY A 79 13.34 4.27 -7.12
N ILE A 80 12.35 3.64 -6.47
CA ILE A 80 11.86 4.06 -5.16
C ILE A 80 12.64 3.32 -4.08
N HIS A 81 13.24 4.07 -3.15
CA HIS A 81 13.92 3.48 -2.01
C HIS A 81 12.95 3.25 -0.85
N SER A 82 13.09 2.13 -0.13
CA SER A 82 12.20 1.75 0.98
C SER A 82 12.15 2.80 2.11
N GLU A 83 13.22 3.56 2.30
CA GLU A 83 13.30 4.67 3.27
C GLU A 83 12.40 5.87 2.91
N ASP A 84 12.06 6.02 1.63
CA ASP A 84 11.20 7.08 1.10
C ASP A 84 9.72 6.70 1.08
N MET A 85 9.39 5.52 1.62
CA MET A 85 8.07 4.91 1.52
C MET A 85 7.41 4.71 2.88
N VAL A 86 6.08 4.72 2.90
CA VAL A 86 5.22 4.25 3.99
C VAL A 86 4.07 3.44 3.44
N ILE A 87 3.50 2.56 4.28
CA ILE A 87 2.29 1.81 3.96
C ILE A 87 1.13 2.39 4.76
N PHE A 88 0.06 2.82 4.08
CA PHE A 88 -1.20 3.14 4.70
C PHE A 88 -2.13 1.92 4.60
N ALA A 89 -2.30 1.23 5.73
CA ALA A 89 -3.13 0.03 5.82
C ALA A 89 -4.51 0.36 6.37
N VAL A 90 -5.55 -0.12 5.67
CA VAL A 90 -6.95 0.12 6.00
C VAL A 90 -7.68 -1.21 6.14
N GLY A 91 -8.28 -1.43 7.30
CA GLY A 91 -9.18 -2.55 7.57
C GLY A 91 -10.44 -2.09 8.30
N GLN A 92 -11.28 -3.04 8.70
CA GLN A 92 -12.58 -2.75 9.34
C GLN A 92 -12.46 -1.91 10.63
N SER A 93 -11.45 -2.19 11.45
CA SER A 93 -11.27 -1.56 12.77
C SER A 93 -9.92 -0.82 12.90
N PHE A 94 -9.12 -0.81 11.83
CA PHE A 94 -7.78 -0.24 11.84
C PHE A 94 -7.55 0.61 10.60
N ARG A 95 -7.03 1.82 10.80
CA ARG A 95 -6.51 2.69 9.74
C ARG A 95 -5.23 3.31 10.28
N GLY A 96 -4.11 3.09 9.60
CA GLY A 96 -2.84 3.57 10.13
C GLY A 96 -1.64 3.29 9.25
N ILE A 97 -0.52 3.88 9.64
CA ILE A 97 0.75 3.75 8.95
C ILE A 97 1.53 2.56 9.49
N LEU A 98 1.98 1.71 8.58
CA LEU A 98 2.94 0.65 8.82
C LEU A 98 4.27 1.04 8.17
N PRO A 99 5.41 0.83 8.85
CA PRO A 99 6.71 0.98 8.24
C PRO A 99 6.93 -0.11 7.18
N ILE A 100 7.75 0.22 6.20
CA ILE A 100 8.17 -0.69 5.13
C ILE A 100 9.06 -1.79 5.71
N GLY A 101 9.03 -2.97 5.10
CA GLY A 101 9.79 -4.13 5.55
C GLY A 101 9.20 -4.85 6.76
N ILE A 102 8.11 -4.35 7.36
CA ILE A 102 7.33 -5.11 8.34
C ILE A 102 6.58 -6.23 7.64
N MET A 103 6.58 -7.39 8.29
CA MET A 103 5.71 -8.51 7.94
C MET A 103 4.28 -8.12 8.27
N ILE A 104 3.47 -7.82 7.25
CA ILE A 104 2.04 -7.54 7.43
C ILE A 104 1.28 -8.84 7.76
N ASN A 105 1.81 -9.96 7.27
CA ASN A 105 1.53 -11.35 7.66
C ASN A 105 2.83 -12.16 7.42
N HIS A 106 2.91 -13.41 7.87
CA HIS A 106 4.08 -14.31 7.74
C HIS A 106 4.65 -14.44 6.31
N ASP A 107 3.86 -14.09 5.28
CA ASP A 107 4.23 -14.26 3.86
C ASP A 107 4.28 -12.95 3.06
N LEU A 108 4.01 -11.78 3.67
CA LEU A 108 3.95 -10.50 2.95
C LEU A 108 4.98 -9.50 3.47
N ARG A 109 5.96 -9.17 2.61
CA ARG A 109 7.01 -8.18 2.91
C ARG A 109 7.23 -7.23 1.73
N ILE A 110 6.86 -5.97 1.91
CA ILE A 110 7.00 -4.91 0.91
C ILE A 110 8.25 -4.08 1.21
N GLY A 111 9.01 -3.72 0.16
CA GLY A 111 10.26 -2.97 0.22
C GLY A 111 11.41 -3.75 0.86
N ALA A 112 11.47 -5.06 0.58
CA ALA A 112 12.45 -6.02 1.10
C ALA A 112 13.77 -6.00 0.31
#